data_AF-A0A2D6Y5X9-F1
#
_entry.id   AF-A0A2D6Y5X9-F1
#
_cell.length_a   1.000
_cell.length_b   1.000
_cell.length_c   1.000
_cell.angle_alpha   90.00
_cell.angle_beta   90.00
_cell.angle_gamma   90.00
#
_symmetry.space_group_name_H-M   'P 1'
#
loop_
_entity.id
_entity.type
_entity.pdbx_description
1 polymer ?
#
loop_
_entity_poly.entity_id
_entity_poly.type
_entity_poly.pdbx_seq_one_letter_code
_entity_poly.pdbx_strand_id
1 'polypeptide(L)'
;QQGSARWTAKQAGRFCGGPLVSRLFERLDPAVTVRCDVAEGAVVEPGQLVLSLQGPAPALVAGERTALNLAMRLSGIATATAQLVEVLSGTGVQLADTRKTTPGLRVFEKYAVRCGGGVNHRMGLDDAAMLKENHLAWAGGMVEAIAAVRAGSPWPTRVIVEAETEGQAEQAVRAGADGVLLDEFTPEQLQDLVPHLRREAAAGPRGVVVLEASGVNPASLAAYGATGIDLISTSAPITRSAWLDLSMRYD
;
A
#
# COMPACT_ATOMS: atom_id res chain seq x y z
N GLN A 1 -9.42 40.20 -6.72
CA GLN A 1 -8.43 40.07 -7.83
C GLN A 1 -8.41 38.62 -8.27
N GLN A 2 -8.50 38.36 -9.57
CA GLN A 2 -8.27 37.03 -10.13
C GLN A 2 -6.77 36.79 -10.25
N GLY A 3 -6.33 35.53 -10.11
CA GLY A 3 -4.95 35.13 -10.31
C GLY A 3 -4.86 33.76 -10.99
N SER A 4 -3.67 33.46 -11.49
CA SER A 4 -3.32 32.12 -11.97
C SER A 4 -2.05 31.63 -11.28
N ALA A 5 -1.94 30.32 -11.19
CA ALA A 5 -0.76 29.66 -10.64
C ALA A 5 -0.50 28.33 -11.33
N ARG A 6 0.76 27.91 -11.31
CA ARG A 6 1.23 26.68 -11.93
C ARG A 6 2.09 25.88 -10.96
N TRP A 7 1.91 24.58 -10.96
CA TRP A 7 2.73 23.65 -10.20
C TRP A 7 3.75 22.97 -11.09
N THR A 8 5.01 22.98 -10.68
CA THR A 8 6.08 22.27 -11.37
C THR A 8 6.76 21.27 -10.46
N ALA A 9 7.10 20.09 -10.97
CA ALA A 9 7.95 19.15 -10.27
C ALA A 9 9.39 19.69 -10.16
N LYS A 10 10.03 19.50 -9.01
CA LYS A 10 11.45 19.89 -8.78
C LYS A 10 12.41 18.73 -8.85
N GLN A 11 11.88 17.51 -8.83
CA GLN A 11 12.65 16.28 -8.97
C GLN A 11 11.82 15.22 -9.69
N ALA A 12 12.49 14.17 -10.17
CA ALA A 12 11.83 13.05 -10.83
C ALA A 12 11.04 12.18 -9.84
N GLY A 13 9.93 11.61 -10.27
CA GLY A 13 9.15 10.67 -9.46
C GLY A 13 7.78 10.36 -10.04
N ARG A 14 6.83 9.99 -9.17
CA ARG A 14 5.43 9.69 -9.51
C ARG A 14 4.52 10.74 -8.91
N PHE A 15 3.69 11.38 -9.73
CA PHE A 15 2.72 12.36 -9.23
C PHE A 15 1.49 11.67 -8.63
N CYS A 16 1.04 12.15 -7.47
CA CYS A 16 -0.18 11.72 -6.79
C CYS A 16 -0.77 12.88 -5.99
N GLY A 17 -2.07 13.16 -6.17
CA GLY A 17 -2.80 14.14 -5.36
C GLY A 17 -3.69 15.11 -6.14
N GLY A 18 -3.77 15.03 -7.47
CA GLY A 18 -4.59 15.91 -8.30
C GLY A 18 -6.06 16.00 -7.85
N PRO A 19 -6.76 14.87 -7.62
CA PRO A 19 -8.13 14.89 -7.11
C PRO A 19 -8.27 15.54 -5.74
N LEU A 20 -7.29 15.32 -4.84
CA LEU A 20 -7.28 15.92 -3.51
C LEU A 20 -7.09 17.44 -3.58
N VAL A 21 -6.15 17.90 -4.40
CA VAL A 21 -5.92 19.33 -4.66
C VAL A 21 -7.18 19.99 -5.22
N SER A 22 -7.81 19.35 -6.20
CA SER A 22 -9.05 19.85 -6.82
C SER A 22 -10.16 20.03 -5.79
N ARG A 23 -10.41 19.01 -4.94
CA ARG A 23 -11.44 19.08 -3.89
C ARG A 23 -11.10 20.06 -2.78
N LEU A 24 -9.82 20.23 -2.46
CA LEU A 24 -9.37 21.20 -1.46
C LEU A 24 -9.69 22.63 -1.93
N PHE A 25 -9.30 22.99 -3.15
CA PHE A 25 -9.54 24.33 -3.67
C PHE A 25 -11.04 24.61 -3.91
N GLU A 26 -11.79 23.63 -4.40
CA GLU A 26 -13.26 23.74 -4.53
C GLU A 26 -13.95 24.05 -3.19
N ARG A 27 -13.45 23.47 -2.08
CA ARG A 27 -13.97 23.75 -0.73
C ARG A 27 -13.54 25.10 -0.18
N LEU A 28 -12.37 25.60 -0.56
CA LEU A 28 -11.91 26.93 -0.16
C LEU A 28 -12.68 28.02 -0.89
N ASP A 29 -12.83 27.88 -2.20
CA ASP A 29 -13.58 28.80 -3.04
C ASP A 29 -14.03 28.09 -4.33
N PRO A 30 -15.35 27.95 -4.58
CA PRO A 30 -15.87 27.24 -5.74
C PRO A 30 -15.55 27.94 -7.08
N ALA A 31 -15.07 29.20 -7.05
CA ALA A 31 -14.60 29.89 -8.25
C ALA A 31 -13.17 29.48 -8.66
N VAL A 32 -12.46 28.68 -7.85
CA VAL A 32 -11.14 28.15 -8.23
C VAL A 32 -11.30 26.94 -9.14
N THR A 33 -10.70 27.03 -10.32
CA THR A 33 -10.57 25.92 -11.26
C THR A 33 -9.18 25.30 -11.15
N VAL A 34 -9.12 23.97 -11.16
CA VAL A 34 -7.87 23.20 -11.15
C VAL A 34 -7.84 22.32 -12.40
N ARG A 35 -6.77 22.42 -13.19
CA ARG A 35 -6.50 21.54 -14.32
C ARG A 35 -5.25 20.73 -14.05
N CYS A 36 -5.38 19.42 -13.94
CA CYS A 36 -4.24 18.51 -13.86
C CYS A 36 -3.72 18.22 -15.26
N ASP A 37 -2.44 18.50 -15.51
CA ASP A 37 -1.78 18.23 -16.79
C ASP A 37 -1.08 16.84 -16.78
N VAL A 38 -1.06 16.18 -15.63
CA VAL A 38 -0.44 14.86 -15.40
C VAL A 38 -1.46 13.93 -14.72
N ALA A 39 -1.48 12.66 -15.14
CA ALA A 39 -2.32 11.62 -14.54
C ALA A 39 -1.75 11.11 -13.21
N GLU A 40 -2.62 10.57 -12.36
CA GLU A 40 -2.22 9.96 -11.09
C GLU A 40 -1.33 8.73 -11.34
N GLY A 41 -0.18 8.66 -10.67
CA GLY A 41 0.83 7.62 -10.88
C GLY A 41 1.70 7.82 -12.12
N ALA A 42 1.51 8.88 -12.91
CA ALA A 42 2.40 9.15 -14.04
C ALA A 42 3.78 9.60 -13.56
N VAL A 43 4.80 9.30 -14.37
CA VAL A 43 6.17 9.79 -14.16
C VAL A 43 6.19 11.30 -14.39
N VAL A 44 6.88 12.02 -13.52
CA VAL A 44 7.17 13.45 -13.68
C VAL A 44 8.67 13.69 -13.63
N GLU A 45 9.12 14.67 -14.41
CA GLU A 45 10.52 15.10 -14.48
C GLU A 45 10.73 16.52 -13.91
N PRO A 46 11.96 16.88 -13.49
CA PRO A 46 12.25 18.22 -13.02
C PRO A 46 11.85 19.30 -14.05
N GLY A 47 11.12 20.31 -13.58
CA GLY A 47 10.61 21.42 -14.41
C GLY A 47 9.30 21.12 -15.13
N GLN A 48 8.80 19.89 -15.11
CA GLN A 48 7.54 19.53 -15.75
C GLN A 48 6.35 20.22 -15.06
N LEU A 49 5.45 20.78 -15.86
CA LEU A 49 4.16 21.29 -15.41
C LEU A 49 3.27 20.11 -14.98
N VAL A 50 2.77 20.17 -13.76
CA VAL A 50 1.95 19.11 -13.14
C VAL A 50 0.47 19.48 -13.15
N LEU A 51 0.16 20.69 -12.72
CA LEU A 51 -1.19 21.23 -12.72
C LEU A 51 -1.19 22.76 -12.77
N SER A 52 -2.33 23.32 -13.16
CA SER A 52 -2.58 24.76 -13.24
C SER A 52 -3.84 25.12 -12.45
N LEU A 53 -3.83 26.29 -11.81
CA LEU A 53 -4.95 26.83 -11.04
C LEU A 53 -5.33 28.23 -11.54
N GLN A 54 -6.62 28.55 -11.54
CA GLN A 54 -7.12 29.89 -11.81
C GLN A 54 -8.30 30.20 -10.89
N GLY A 55 -8.32 31.40 -10.31
CA GLY A 55 -9.40 31.83 -9.41
C GLY A 55 -9.01 33.03 -8.54
N PRO A 56 -9.81 33.34 -7.50
CA PRO A 56 -9.52 34.43 -6.58
C PRO A 56 -8.14 34.27 -5.94
N ALA A 57 -7.27 35.27 -6.11
CA ALA A 57 -5.89 35.21 -5.61
C ALA A 57 -5.77 34.89 -4.10
N PRO A 58 -6.64 35.42 -3.20
CA PRO A 58 -6.62 35.03 -1.79
C PRO A 58 -6.85 33.54 -1.56
N ALA A 59 -7.73 32.90 -2.34
CA ALA A 59 -8.01 31.47 -2.23
C ALA A 59 -6.81 30.63 -2.71
N LEU A 60 -6.15 31.05 -3.80
CA LEU A 60 -4.94 30.40 -4.32
C LEU A 60 -3.82 30.41 -3.27
N VAL A 61 -3.56 31.58 -2.66
CA VAL A 61 -2.52 31.74 -1.63
C VAL A 61 -2.87 30.97 -0.35
N ALA A 62 -4.13 31.02 0.08
CA ALA A 62 -4.56 30.31 1.29
C ALA A 62 -4.46 28.78 1.17
N GLY A 63 -4.73 28.24 -0.02
CA GLY A 63 -4.70 26.79 -0.27
C GLY A 63 -3.31 26.22 -0.58
N GLU A 64 -2.36 27.05 -1.04
CA GLU A 64 -1.05 26.62 -1.56
C GLU A 64 -0.37 25.60 -0.66
N ARG A 65 -0.08 25.98 0.60
CA ARG A 65 0.82 25.18 1.45
C ARG A 65 0.19 23.85 1.84
N THR A 66 -1.10 23.85 2.15
CA THR A 66 -1.83 22.62 2.50
C THR A 66 -1.90 21.68 1.31
N ALA A 67 -2.23 22.20 0.12
CA ALA A 67 -2.31 21.41 -1.10
C ALA A 67 -0.95 20.82 -1.48
N LEU A 68 0.11 21.64 -1.49
CA LEU A 68 1.47 21.18 -1.78
C LEU A 68 1.90 20.11 -0.77
N ASN A 69 1.75 20.35 0.54
CA ASN A 69 2.21 19.39 1.55
C ASN A 69 1.55 18.01 1.38
N LEU A 70 0.25 17.97 1.09
CA LEU A 70 -0.46 16.73 0.85
C LEU A 70 0.03 16.05 -0.44
N ALA A 71 0.06 16.76 -1.56
CA ALA A 71 0.48 16.19 -2.85
C ALA A 71 1.94 15.75 -2.85
N MET A 72 2.86 16.53 -2.26
CA MET A 72 4.27 16.19 -2.14
C MET A 72 4.48 14.92 -1.30
N ARG A 73 3.77 14.78 -0.16
CA ARG A 73 3.80 13.56 0.66
C ARG A 73 3.31 12.35 -0.13
N LEU A 74 2.12 12.45 -0.73
CA LEU A 74 1.51 11.34 -1.46
C LEU A 74 2.31 10.94 -2.70
N SER A 75 2.85 11.92 -3.43
CA SER A 75 3.76 11.69 -4.55
C SER A 75 5.05 11.00 -4.09
N GLY A 76 5.56 11.34 -2.90
CA GLY A 76 6.70 10.64 -2.29
C GLY A 76 6.42 9.15 -2.05
N ILE A 77 5.25 8.83 -1.47
CA ILE A 77 4.82 7.45 -1.25
C ILE A 77 4.67 6.71 -2.58
N ALA A 78 3.97 7.29 -3.56
CA ALA A 78 3.78 6.70 -4.88
C ALA A 78 5.12 6.44 -5.59
N THR A 79 6.08 7.35 -5.45
CA THR A 79 7.43 7.22 -6.01
C THR A 79 8.18 6.06 -5.37
N ALA A 80 8.21 5.98 -4.03
CA ALA A 80 8.87 4.90 -3.31
C ALA A 80 8.21 3.54 -3.59
N THR A 81 6.88 3.49 -3.69
CA THR A 81 6.16 2.27 -4.09
C THR A 81 6.55 1.83 -5.50
N ALA A 82 6.57 2.75 -6.48
CA ALA A 82 6.92 2.41 -7.86
C ALA A 82 8.34 1.86 -7.99
N GLN A 83 9.28 2.38 -7.20
CA GLN A 83 10.66 1.86 -7.16
C GLN A 83 10.70 0.40 -6.69
N LEU A 84 9.94 0.04 -5.67
CA LEU A 84 9.88 -1.34 -5.16
C LEU A 84 9.09 -2.27 -6.08
N VAL A 85 8.02 -1.77 -6.70
CA VAL A 85 7.26 -2.53 -7.71
C VAL A 85 8.14 -2.86 -8.92
N GLU A 86 8.97 -1.92 -9.38
CA GLU A 86 9.89 -2.14 -10.49
C GLU A 86 10.88 -3.28 -10.18
N VAL A 87 11.38 -3.37 -8.95
CA VAL A 87 12.27 -4.46 -8.50
C VAL A 87 11.59 -5.83 -8.60
N LEU A 88 10.26 -5.88 -8.48
CA LEU A 88 9.46 -7.11 -8.57
C LEU A 88 8.90 -7.36 -9.99
N SER A 89 9.22 -6.51 -10.96
CA SER A 89 8.69 -6.62 -12.32
C SER A 89 9.03 -7.98 -12.94
N GLY A 90 8.03 -8.64 -13.53
CA GLY A 90 8.16 -9.96 -14.15
C GLY A 90 8.17 -11.15 -13.19
N THR A 91 8.18 -10.93 -11.86
CA THR A 91 8.19 -12.02 -10.86
C THR A 91 6.80 -12.59 -10.56
N GLY A 92 5.75 -11.82 -10.83
CA GLY A 92 4.38 -12.14 -10.42
C GLY A 92 4.05 -11.76 -8.97
N VAL A 93 5.06 -11.45 -8.14
CA VAL A 93 4.88 -11.02 -6.75
C VAL A 93 4.33 -9.59 -6.71
N GLN A 94 3.31 -9.37 -5.89
CA GLN A 94 2.70 -8.06 -5.69
C GLN A 94 3.22 -7.38 -4.42
N LEU A 95 3.42 -6.06 -4.47
CA LEU A 95 3.80 -5.27 -3.31
C LEU A 95 2.56 -4.72 -2.60
N ALA A 96 2.35 -5.10 -1.34
CA ALA A 96 1.24 -4.66 -0.51
C ALA A 96 1.67 -3.61 0.54
N ASP A 97 0.76 -2.68 0.83
CA ASP A 97 0.90 -1.76 1.97
C ASP A 97 0.56 -2.42 3.32
N THR A 98 0.49 -1.62 4.38
CA THR A 98 0.10 -2.10 5.72
C THR A 98 -0.84 -1.10 6.41
N ARG A 99 -1.18 -1.36 7.69
CA ARG A 99 -1.88 -0.42 8.57
C ARG A 99 -0.96 0.53 9.33
N LYS A 100 0.37 0.41 9.15
CA LYS A 100 1.38 1.33 9.72
C LYS A 100 1.39 2.61 8.87
N THR A 101 0.38 3.45 9.11
CA THR A 101 0.08 4.68 8.35
C THR A 101 0.03 5.89 9.28
N THR A 102 0.18 7.09 8.72
CA THR A 102 0.00 8.33 9.50
C THR A 102 -1.44 8.41 10.02
N PRO A 103 -1.66 8.69 11.31
CA PRO A 103 -3.01 8.90 11.86
C PRO A 103 -3.79 9.95 11.05
N GLY A 104 -5.04 9.62 10.70
CA GLY A 104 -5.91 10.49 9.91
C GLY A 104 -5.68 10.48 8.39
N LEU A 105 -4.57 9.93 7.89
CA LEU A 105 -4.23 9.97 6.46
C LEU A 105 -4.28 8.62 5.74
N ARG A 106 -4.68 7.54 6.41
CA ARG A 106 -4.64 6.16 5.86
C ARG A 106 -5.23 6.05 4.45
N VAL A 107 -6.41 6.60 4.22
CA VAL A 107 -7.08 6.52 2.91
C VAL A 107 -6.22 7.15 1.81
N PHE A 108 -5.61 8.30 2.09
CA PHE A 108 -4.76 8.99 1.13
C PHE A 108 -3.44 8.25 0.89
N GLU A 109 -2.80 7.74 1.94
CA GLU A 109 -1.52 7.04 1.83
C GLU A 109 -1.67 5.71 1.10
N LYS A 110 -2.75 4.96 1.36
CA LYS A 110 -3.05 3.74 0.61
C LYS A 110 -3.43 4.03 -0.84
N TYR A 111 -4.12 5.14 -1.10
CA TYR A 111 -4.35 5.61 -2.47
C TYR A 111 -3.02 5.94 -3.19
N ALA A 112 -2.06 6.54 -2.51
CA ALA A 112 -0.74 6.79 -3.07
C ALA A 112 0.04 5.50 -3.39
N VAL A 113 -0.07 4.46 -2.54
CA VAL A 113 0.49 3.13 -2.86
C VAL A 113 -0.11 2.59 -4.17
N ARG A 114 -1.43 2.69 -4.35
CA ARG A 114 -2.08 2.29 -5.62
C ARG A 114 -1.55 3.08 -6.81
N CYS A 115 -1.34 4.39 -6.66
CA CYS A 115 -0.76 5.23 -7.71
C CYS A 115 0.68 4.82 -8.07
N GLY A 116 1.44 4.29 -7.11
CA GLY A 116 2.76 3.72 -7.34
C GLY A 116 2.76 2.31 -7.94
N GLY A 117 1.59 1.71 -8.20
CA GLY A 117 1.47 0.35 -8.72
C GLY A 117 1.44 -0.76 -7.67
N GLY A 118 1.46 -0.41 -6.37
CA GLY A 118 1.25 -1.37 -5.30
C GLY A 118 -0.21 -1.77 -5.15
N VAL A 119 -0.47 -2.75 -4.29
CA VAL A 119 -1.81 -3.19 -3.89
C VAL A 119 -2.07 -2.84 -2.43
N ASN A 120 -3.35 -2.76 -2.06
CA ASN A 120 -3.73 -2.50 -0.69
C ASN A 120 -3.96 -3.83 0.02
N HIS A 121 -3.26 -4.03 1.13
CA HIS A 121 -3.71 -4.93 2.18
C HIS A 121 -4.97 -4.32 2.85
N ARG A 122 -5.58 -5.02 3.83
CA ARG A 122 -6.73 -4.51 4.60
C ARG A 122 -6.59 -3.05 5.05
N MET A 123 -7.66 -2.28 4.90
CA MET A 123 -7.80 -0.88 5.32
C MET A 123 -7.92 -0.77 6.85
N GLY A 124 -8.74 -1.63 7.45
CA GLY A 124 -9.11 -1.62 8.86
C GLY A 124 -9.05 -3.01 9.50
N LEU A 125 -9.64 -3.13 10.69
CA LEU A 125 -9.77 -4.41 11.38
C LEU A 125 -11.02 -5.18 10.92
N ASP A 126 -11.88 -4.52 10.16
CA ASP A 126 -13.19 -4.92 9.67
C ASP A 126 -13.16 -5.57 8.28
N ASP A 127 -12.10 -5.40 7.47
CA ASP A 127 -12.05 -5.99 6.13
C ASP A 127 -11.65 -7.47 6.11
N ALA A 128 -10.76 -7.87 7.03
CA ALA A 128 -10.24 -9.23 7.13
C ALA A 128 -9.76 -9.51 8.56
N ALA A 129 -10.09 -10.70 9.04
CA ALA A 129 -9.54 -11.22 10.28
C ALA A 129 -8.08 -11.59 10.05
N MET A 130 -7.18 -11.06 10.87
CA MET A 130 -5.77 -11.41 10.84
C MET A 130 -5.37 -11.90 12.21
N LEU A 131 -5.17 -13.22 12.31
CA LEU A 131 -4.77 -13.91 13.52
C LEU A 131 -3.26 -13.82 13.66
N LYS A 132 -2.83 -13.48 14.87
CA LYS A 132 -1.43 -13.34 15.30
C LYS A 132 -1.23 -14.17 16.56
N GLU A 133 0.01 -14.40 16.98
CA GLU A 133 0.35 -15.19 18.17
C GLU A 133 -0.54 -14.91 19.41
N ASN A 134 -0.81 -13.64 19.71
CA ASN A 134 -1.62 -13.22 20.85
C ASN A 134 -3.08 -13.73 20.78
N HIS A 135 -3.63 -13.89 19.58
CA HIS A 135 -4.98 -14.45 19.38
C HIS A 135 -4.95 -15.97 19.57
N LEU A 136 -3.91 -16.63 19.07
CA LEU A 136 -3.76 -18.08 19.15
C LEU A 136 -3.60 -18.54 20.59
N ALA A 137 -2.85 -17.76 21.39
CA ALA A 137 -2.62 -18.01 22.81
C ALA A 137 -3.92 -18.05 23.63
N TRP A 138 -4.94 -17.26 23.26
CA TRP A 138 -6.21 -17.21 23.98
C TRP A 138 -7.30 -18.11 23.40
N ALA A 139 -7.19 -18.47 22.11
CA ALA A 139 -8.16 -19.33 21.45
C ALA A 139 -7.95 -20.83 21.71
N GLY A 140 -6.82 -21.21 22.32
CA GLY A 140 -6.45 -22.61 22.54
C GLY A 140 -5.68 -23.25 21.38
N GLY A 141 -5.27 -22.45 20.39
CA GLY A 141 -4.54 -22.93 19.22
C GLY A 141 -4.99 -22.27 17.93
N MET A 142 -4.27 -22.57 16.84
CA MET A 142 -4.53 -22.00 15.51
C MET A 142 -5.83 -22.52 14.89
N VAL A 143 -6.09 -23.81 15.02
CA VAL A 143 -7.27 -24.46 14.45
C VAL A 143 -8.54 -23.92 15.11
N GLU A 144 -8.51 -23.81 16.42
CA GLU A 144 -9.58 -23.28 17.26
C GLU A 144 -9.83 -21.80 16.97
N ALA A 145 -8.77 -21.00 16.82
CA ALA A 145 -8.89 -19.59 16.45
C ALA A 145 -9.56 -19.40 15.08
N ILE A 146 -9.13 -20.16 14.06
CA ILE A 146 -9.70 -20.08 12.73
C ILE A 146 -11.17 -20.53 12.75
N ALA A 147 -11.49 -21.63 13.44
CA ALA A 147 -12.86 -22.11 13.59
C ALA A 147 -13.76 -21.10 14.29
N ALA A 148 -13.28 -20.46 15.36
CA ALA A 148 -14.01 -19.43 16.10
C ALA A 148 -14.30 -18.20 15.22
N VAL A 149 -13.31 -17.73 14.44
CA VAL A 149 -13.53 -16.63 13.49
C VAL A 149 -14.55 -17.00 12.43
N ARG A 150 -14.46 -18.22 11.86
CA ARG A 150 -15.41 -18.67 10.82
C ARG A 150 -16.83 -18.84 11.35
N ALA A 151 -17.00 -19.27 12.60
CA ALA A 151 -18.31 -19.41 13.23
C ALA A 151 -18.92 -18.05 13.63
N GLY A 152 -18.09 -17.09 14.03
CA GLY A 152 -18.53 -15.79 14.56
C GLY A 152 -18.59 -14.64 13.54
N SER A 153 -18.03 -14.80 12.33
CA SER A 153 -17.94 -13.74 11.33
C SER A 153 -18.91 -13.94 10.17
N PRO A 154 -19.29 -12.87 9.45
CA PRO A 154 -20.00 -12.97 8.18
C PRO A 154 -19.26 -13.90 7.20
N TRP A 155 -20.03 -14.66 6.41
CA TRP A 155 -19.48 -15.64 5.45
C TRP A 155 -18.40 -15.11 4.46
N PRO A 156 -18.37 -13.81 4.04
CA PRO A 156 -17.33 -13.31 3.16
C PRO A 156 -15.99 -13.03 3.85
N THR A 157 -15.93 -13.06 5.18
CA THR A 157 -14.74 -12.68 5.94
C THR A 157 -13.58 -13.61 5.62
N ARG A 158 -12.49 -13.03 5.09
CA ARG A 158 -11.23 -13.74 4.90
C ARG A 158 -10.49 -13.85 6.22
N VAL A 159 -9.81 -14.99 6.40
CA VAL A 159 -8.97 -15.28 7.57
C VAL A 159 -7.51 -15.38 7.13
N ILE A 160 -6.70 -14.44 7.59
CA ILE A 160 -5.24 -14.41 7.39
C ILE A 160 -4.58 -14.81 8.70
N VAL A 161 -3.53 -15.63 8.65
CA VAL A 161 -2.81 -16.08 9.85
C VAL A 161 -1.34 -15.73 9.72
N GLU A 162 -0.78 -15.10 10.74
CA GLU A 162 0.66 -14.87 10.88
C GLU A 162 1.35 -16.15 11.40
N ALA A 163 2.44 -16.52 10.74
CA ALA A 163 3.25 -17.68 11.07
C ALA A 163 4.72 -17.27 11.13
N GLU A 164 5.37 -17.64 12.22
CA GLU A 164 6.80 -17.39 12.51
C GLU A 164 7.64 -18.65 12.27
N THR A 165 7.00 -19.81 12.04
CA THR A 165 7.66 -21.10 11.84
C THR A 165 6.99 -21.91 10.74
N GLU A 166 7.74 -22.81 10.10
CA GLU A 166 7.23 -23.68 9.02
C GLU A 166 6.03 -24.51 9.51
N GLY A 167 6.12 -25.08 10.71
CA GLY A 167 5.03 -25.85 11.31
C GLY A 167 3.75 -25.03 11.55
N GLN A 168 3.87 -23.76 11.94
CA GLN A 168 2.73 -22.85 12.04
C GLN A 168 2.13 -22.54 10.66
N ALA A 169 2.97 -22.32 9.65
CA ALA A 169 2.51 -22.07 8.29
C ALA A 169 1.74 -23.28 7.72
N GLU A 170 2.27 -24.49 7.91
CA GLU A 170 1.57 -25.73 7.55
C GLU A 170 0.22 -25.86 8.27
N GLN A 171 0.20 -25.61 9.59
CA GLN A 171 -1.02 -25.68 10.38
C GLN A 171 -2.08 -24.70 9.88
N ALA A 172 -1.67 -23.48 9.49
CA ALA A 172 -2.58 -22.45 8.97
C ALA A 172 -3.20 -22.89 7.64
N VAL A 173 -2.38 -23.46 6.74
CA VAL A 173 -2.85 -24.00 5.46
C VAL A 173 -3.82 -25.15 5.67
N ARG A 174 -3.48 -26.13 6.51
CA ARG A 174 -4.34 -27.29 6.81
C ARG A 174 -5.65 -26.89 7.46
N ALA A 175 -5.63 -25.88 8.32
CA ALA A 175 -6.83 -25.31 8.95
C ALA A 175 -7.68 -24.45 8.00
N GLY A 176 -7.24 -24.27 6.75
CA GLY A 176 -7.99 -23.58 5.71
C GLY A 176 -7.96 -22.06 5.83
N ALA A 177 -6.83 -21.47 6.24
CA ALA A 177 -6.62 -20.03 6.15
C ALA A 177 -6.75 -19.55 4.69
N ASP A 178 -7.28 -18.34 4.51
CA ASP A 178 -7.35 -17.68 3.19
C ASP A 178 -5.98 -17.09 2.78
N GLY A 179 -5.16 -16.72 3.76
CA GLY A 179 -3.77 -16.32 3.55
C GLY A 179 -2.88 -16.62 4.76
N VAL A 180 -1.59 -16.81 4.50
CA VAL A 180 -0.55 -17.00 5.51
C VAL A 180 0.50 -15.92 5.35
N LEU A 181 0.69 -15.15 6.41
CA LEU A 181 1.73 -14.14 6.53
C LEU A 181 2.97 -14.79 7.16
N LEU A 182 3.97 -15.05 6.34
CA LEU A 182 5.25 -15.63 6.70
C LEU A 182 6.14 -14.52 7.26
N ASP A 183 6.21 -14.41 8.59
CA ASP A 183 6.90 -13.31 9.27
C ASP A 183 8.39 -13.59 9.42
N GLU A 184 9.21 -12.68 8.90
CA GLU A 184 10.69 -12.72 8.95
C GLU A 184 11.37 -13.95 8.30
N PHE A 185 10.67 -14.69 7.43
CA PHE A 185 11.26 -15.77 6.64
C PHE A 185 12.25 -15.24 5.61
N THR A 186 13.43 -15.87 5.49
CA THR A 186 14.41 -15.53 4.46
C THR A 186 14.04 -16.12 3.10
N PRO A 187 14.54 -15.55 1.98
CA PRO A 187 14.31 -16.10 0.64
C PRO A 187 14.70 -17.58 0.51
N GLU A 188 15.77 -18.01 1.17
CA GLU A 188 16.26 -19.40 1.15
C GLU A 188 15.24 -20.33 1.81
N GLN A 189 14.68 -19.96 2.96
CA GLN A 189 13.63 -20.73 3.61
C GLN A 189 12.38 -20.81 2.74
N LEU A 190 12.02 -19.71 2.07
CA LEU A 190 10.82 -19.65 1.23
C LEU A 190 10.94 -20.50 -0.05
N GLN A 191 12.13 -20.67 -0.61
CA GLN A 191 12.34 -21.50 -1.81
C GLN A 191 11.88 -22.94 -1.60
N ASP A 192 12.11 -23.50 -0.41
CA ASP A 192 11.71 -24.86 -0.06
C ASP A 192 10.28 -24.90 0.52
N LEU A 193 9.93 -23.93 1.36
CA LEU A 193 8.65 -23.90 2.07
C LEU A 193 7.46 -23.65 1.15
N VAL A 194 7.56 -22.70 0.21
CA VAL A 194 6.44 -22.31 -0.64
C VAL A 194 5.90 -23.49 -1.47
N PRO A 195 6.72 -24.28 -2.20
CA PRO A 195 6.22 -25.46 -2.90
C PRO A 195 5.55 -26.49 -1.99
N HIS A 196 6.02 -26.63 -0.74
CA HIS A 196 5.38 -27.50 0.24
C HIS A 196 3.99 -26.97 0.62
N LEU A 197 3.88 -25.70 1.03
CA LEU A 197 2.61 -25.09 1.42
C LEU A 197 1.58 -25.08 0.28
N ARG A 198 2.01 -24.91 -0.98
CA ARG A 198 1.11 -25.01 -2.14
C ARG A 198 0.53 -26.41 -2.32
N ARG A 199 1.33 -27.47 -2.10
CA ARG A 199 0.85 -28.87 -2.15
C ARG A 199 -0.16 -29.15 -1.03
N GLU A 200 0.16 -28.71 0.19
CA GLU A 200 -0.76 -28.83 1.32
C GLU A 200 -2.07 -28.08 1.06
N ALA A 201 -2.01 -26.86 0.49
CA ALA A 201 -3.20 -26.07 0.17
C ALA A 201 -4.09 -26.74 -0.90
N ALA A 202 -3.48 -27.35 -1.92
CA ALA A 202 -4.19 -28.05 -2.98
C ALA A 202 -4.94 -29.31 -2.48
N ALA A 203 -4.39 -30.00 -1.47
CA ALA A 203 -5.05 -31.11 -0.79
C ALA A 203 -6.03 -30.65 0.31
N GLY A 204 -5.90 -29.39 0.74
CA GLY A 204 -6.67 -28.80 1.82
C GLY A 204 -8.08 -28.33 1.42
N PRO A 205 -8.90 -27.94 2.41
CA PRO A 205 -10.31 -27.60 2.20
C PRO A 205 -10.54 -26.37 1.32
N ARG A 206 -9.52 -25.52 1.13
CA ARG A 206 -9.60 -24.30 0.32
C ARG A 206 -9.08 -24.50 -1.12
N GLY A 207 -8.25 -25.51 -1.38
CA GLY A 207 -7.57 -25.74 -2.66
C GLY A 207 -6.54 -24.66 -3.06
N VAL A 208 -6.54 -23.50 -2.39
CA VAL A 208 -5.66 -22.37 -2.64
C VAL A 208 -5.41 -21.61 -1.33
N VAL A 209 -4.24 -20.98 -1.23
CA VAL A 209 -3.86 -20.10 -0.12
C VAL A 209 -3.03 -18.95 -0.68
N VAL A 210 -3.19 -17.75 -0.14
CA VAL A 210 -2.30 -16.61 -0.44
C VAL A 210 -1.09 -16.68 0.49
N LEU A 211 0.12 -16.64 -0.05
CA LEU A 211 1.36 -16.61 0.73
C LEU A 211 1.97 -15.22 0.67
N GLU A 212 2.12 -14.58 1.82
CA GLU A 212 2.61 -13.22 1.97
C GLU A 212 3.88 -13.20 2.82
N ALA A 213 4.95 -12.54 2.37
CA ALA A 213 6.13 -12.30 3.20
C ALA A 213 6.04 -10.95 3.93
N SER A 214 6.37 -10.94 5.22
CA SER A 214 6.47 -9.77 6.10
C SER A 214 7.89 -9.63 6.68
N GLY A 215 8.17 -8.50 7.33
CA GLY A 215 9.49 -8.23 7.91
C GLY A 215 10.61 -7.99 6.88
N VAL A 216 10.25 -7.90 5.59
CA VAL A 216 11.22 -7.81 4.49
C VAL A 216 11.92 -6.45 4.48
N ASN A 217 13.26 -6.48 4.43
CA ASN A 217 14.04 -5.30 4.13
C ASN A 217 13.83 -4.90 2.65
N PRO A 218 13.40 -3.67 2.33
CA PRO A 218 13.20 -3.24 0.94
C PRO A 218 14.44 -3.41 0.05
N ALA A 219 15.65 -3.38 0.63
CA ALA A 219 16.89 -3.60 -0.12
C ALA A 219 17.09 -5.06 -0.58
N SER A 220 16.43 -6.04 0.05
CA SER A 220 16.52 -7.47 -0.31
C SER A 220 15.32 -7.96 -1.12
N LEU A 221 14.41 -7.07 -1.51
CA LEU A 221 13.13 -7.41 -2.16
C LEU A 221 13.29 -8.28 -3.42
N ALA A 222 14.34 -8.05 -4.21
CA ALA A 222 14.61 -8.80 -5.43
C ALA A 222 14.76 -10.32 -5.19
N ALA A 223 15.36 -10.71 -4.06
CA ALA A 223 15.59 -12.11 -3.74
C ALA A 223 14.29 -12.88 -3.47
N TYR A 224 13.24 -12.19 -3.03
CA TYR A 224 11.93 -12.79 -2.78
C TYR A 224 11.16 -13.08 -4.08
N GLY A 225 11.49 -12.41 -5.19
CA GLY A 225 10.80 -12.55 -6.47
C GLY A 225 10.79 -13.98 -7.03
N ALA A 226 11.82 -14.78 -6.72
CA ALA A 226 11.94 -16.15 -7.20
C ALA A 226 11.36 -17.21 -6.24
N THR A 227 10.80 -16.80 -5.09
CA THR A 227 10.35 -17.73 -4.04
C THR A 227 8.97 -18.32 -4.29
N GLY A 228 8.17 -17.72 -5.20
CA GLY A 228 6.81 -18.18 -5.52
C GLY A 228 5.72 -17.71 -4.53
N ILE A 229 6.05 -16.80 -3.61
CA ILE A 229 5.06 -16.07 -2.80
C ILE A 229 4.16 -15.20 -3.69
N ASP A 230 2.98 -14.84 -3.20
CA ASP A 230 2.04 -13.99 -3.93
C ASP A 230 2.26 -12.49 -3.62
N LEU A 231 2.59 -12.20 -2.36
CA LEU A 231 2.63 -10.84 -1.83
C LEU A 231 3.88 -10.62 -0.98
N ILE A 232 4.38 -9.39 -1.01
CA ILE A 232 5.28 -8.86 0.02
C ILE A 232 4.61 -7.63 0.61
N SER A 233 4.39 -7.60 1.92
CA SER A 233 3.88 -6.40 2.58
C SER A 233 4.97 -5.61 3.27
N THR A 234 4.94 -4.29 3.07
CA THR A 234 5.87 -3.39 3.74
C THR A 234 5.26 -2.02 3.97
N SER A 235 5.56 -1.43 5.13
CA SER A 235 5.18 -0.05 5.42
C SER A 235 6.18 0.97 4.90
N ALA A 236 7.33 0.53 4.35
CA ALA A 236 8.45 1.41 4.04
C ALA A 236 8.07 2.58 3.11
N PRO A 237 7.28 2.40 2.03
CA PRO A 237 6.83 3.53 1.21
C PRO A 237 6.05 4.57 2.01
N ILE A 238 5.26 4.19 3.02
CA ILE A 238 4.45 5.13 3.80
C ILE A 238 5.26 5.77 4.94
N THR A 239 6.09 4.97 5.62
CA THR A 239 6.78 5.40 6.85
C THR A 239 8.17 5.99 6.63
N ARG A 240 8.77 5.78 5.46
CA ARG A 240 10.17 6.15 5.18
C ARG A 240 10.39 6.97 3.91
N SER A 241 9.38 7.15 3.06
CA SER A 241 9.54 7.91 1.81
C SER A 241 9.87 9.38 2.07
N ALA A 242 10.82 9.92 1.29
CA ALA A 242 10.97 11.37 1.15
C ALA A 242 9.80 11.96 0.36
N TRP A 243 9.49 13.23 0.59
CA TRP A 243 8.44 13.94 -0.15
C TRP A 243 8.92 14.24 -1.57
N LEU A 244 8.02 14.19 -2.55
CA LEU A 244 8.32 14.65 -3.90
C LEU A 244 8.27 16.18 -3.93
N ASP A 245 9.39 16.88 -4.17
CA ASP A 245 9.39 18.34 -4.17
C ASP A 245 8.60 18.93 -5.36
N LEU A 246 7.62 19.77 -5.04
CA LEU A 246 6.73 20.46 -5.98
C LEU A 246 6.71 21.94 -5.61
N SER A 247 6.71 22.83 -6.60
CA SER A 247 6.55 24.27 -6.35
C SER A 247 5.33 24.83 -7.04
N MET A 248 4.62 25.71 -6.35
CA MET A 248 3.63 26.61 -6.93
C MET A 248 4.28 27.95 -7.31
N ARG A 249 4.00 28.46 -8.50
CA ARG A 249 4.37 29.81 -8.94
C ARG A 249 3.13 30.53 -9.43
N TYR A 250 3.01 31.80 -9.05
CA TYR A 250 1.96 32.70 -9.52
C TYR A 250 2.43 33.36 -10.81
N ASP A 251 1.49 33.62 -11.72
CA ASP A 251 1.74 34.39 -12.95
C ASP A 251 1.42 35.88 -12.78
#